data_AF-A0A4C1TLP2-F1
#
_entry.id   AF-A0A4C1TLP2-F1
#
_cell.length_a   1.000
_cell.length_b   1.000
_cell.length_c   1.000
_cell.angle_alpha   90.00
_cell.angle_beta   90.00
_cell.angle_gamma   90.00
#
_symmetry.space_group_name_H-M   'P 1'
#
loop_
_entity.id
_entity.type
_entity.pdbx_description
1 polymer ?
#
loop_
_entity_poly.entity_id
_entity_poly.type
_entity_poly.pdbx_seq_one_letter_code
_entity_poly.pdbx_strand_id
1 'polypeptide(L)'
;MVCGHVLRGSSSQRYRNYLQERATSWFRRHRVKGFYSLVDGEDFECGSRALMQAAGIGKLKPNILLMGYKADWQTCEHKDLNQYFNIMHKALDMYLSVAIYVYQKAWTVLKFWAMKVVHKEAF
;
A
#
# COMPACT_ATOMS: atom_id res chain seq x y z
N MET A 1 4.40 -0.31 10.92
CA MET A 1 3.54 -0.47 9.72
C MET A 1 3.84 0.65 8.74
N VAL A 2 3.92 0.36 7.45
CA VAL A 2 4.06 1.38 6.40
C VAL A 2 2.77 1.41 5.59
N CYS A 3 2.25 2.60 5.34
CA CYS A 3 1.05 2.83 4.55
C CYS A 3 1.47 3.49 3.24
N GLY A 4 1.60 2.67 2.20
CA GLY A 4 1.95 3.10 0.87
C GLY A 4 0.74 3.67 0.13
N HIS A 5 0.92 4.78 -0.56
CA HIS A 5 -0.11 5.38 -1.40
C HIS A 5 0.49 5.81 -2.73
N VAL A 6 -0.08 5.31 -3.84
CA VAL A 6 0.37 5.61 -5.20
C VAL A 6 -0.67 6.49 -5.89
N LEU A 7 -0.20 7.62 -6.44
CA LEU A 7 -0.98 8.54 -7.27
C LEU A 7 -0.52 8.41 -8.72
N ARG A 8 -1.44 8.07 -9.63
CA ARG A 8 -1.17 7.98 -11.08
C ARG A 8 -0.90 9.33 -11.77
N GLY A 9 -0.85 10.43 -11.02
CA GLY A 9 -0.61 11.77 -11.54
C GLY A 9 0.33 12.56 -10.65
N SER A 10 0.99 13.57 -11.22
CA SER A 10 1.88 14.47 -10.49
C SER A 10 1.08 15.37 -9.55
N SER A 11 1.58 15.55 -8.33
CA SER A 11 0.91 16.36 -7.31
C SER A 11 1.81 17.46 -6.76
N SER A 12 1.22 18.64 -6.53
CA SER A 12 1.92 19.76 -5.92
C SER A 12 2.46 19.37 -4.53
N GLN A 13 3.64 19.87 -4.18
CA GLN A 13 4.26 19.65 -2.86
C GLN A 13 3.30 19.99 -1.71
N ARG A 14 2.48 21.04 -1.87
CA ARG A 14 1.49 21.45 -0.87
C ARG A 14 0.43 20.36 -0.64
N TYR A 15 -0.01 19.69 -1.71
CA TYR A 15 -0.97 18.61 -1.63
C TYR A 15 -0.36 17.36 -0.98
N ARG A 16 0.90 17.06 -1.29
CA ARG A 16 1.65 15.96 -0.65
C ARG A 16 1.75 16.15 0.86
N ASN A 17 2.13 17.35 1.30
CA ASN A 17 2.21 17.68 2.73
C ASN A 17 0.84 17.57 3.42
N TYR A 18 -0.22 18.09 2.78
CA TYR A 18 -1.59 17.97 3.29
C TYR A 18 -2.01 16.51 3.50
N LEU A 19 -1.72 15.61 2.54
CA LEU A 19 -2.03 14.18 2.66
C LEU A 19 -1.23 13.53 3.79
N GLN A 20 0.06 13.86 3.92
CA GLN A 20 0.94 13.36 4.97
C GLN A 20 0.42 13.74 6.37
N GLU A 21 0.07 15.01 6.58
CA GLU A 21 -0.46 15.52 7.84
C GLU A 21 -1.81 14.89 8.19
N ARG A 22 -2.70 14.77 7.19
CA ARG A 22 -4.01 14.14 7.34
C ARG A 22 -3.88 12.66 7.73
N ALA A 23 -2.99 11.92 7.06
CA ALA A 23 -2.74 10.51 7.36
C ALA A 23 -2.14 10.33 8.75
N THR A 24 -1.13 11.13 9.11
CA THR A 24 -0.48 11.10 10.42
C THR A 24 -1.46 11.43 11.55
N SER A 25 -2.32 12.44 11.35
CA SER A 25 -3.37 12.80 12.30
C SER A 25 -4.42 11.69 12.46
N TRP A 26 -4.73 10.97 11.38
CA TRP A 26 -5.61 9.81 11.45
C TRP A 26 -4.96 8.66 12.24
N PHE A 27 -3.69 8.34 11.99
CA PHE A 27 -2.95 7.33 12.75
C PHE A 27 -2.89 7.64 14.24
N ARG A 28 -2.61 8.89 14.59
CA ARG A 28 -2.53 9.33 15.99
C ARG A 28 -3.87 9.14 16.71
N ARG A 29 -4.98 9.51 16.07
CA ARG A 29 -6.33 9.35 16.63
C ARG A 29 -6.72 7.88 16.85
N HIS A 30 -6.31 6.99 15.95
CA HIS A 30 -6.64 5.56 16.02
C HIS A 30 -5.55 4.71 16.71
N ARG A 31 -4.55 5.36 17.32
CA ARG A 31 -3.41 4.71 18.01
C ARG A 31 -2.66 3.71 17.12
N VAL A 32 -2.59 4.01 15.83
CA VAL A 32 -1.89 3.19 14.84
C VAL A 32 -0.42 3.62 14.78
N LYS A 33 0.50 2.70 15.08
CA LYS A 33 1.95 2.94 14.98
C LYS A 33 2.44 2.63 13.56
N GLY A 34 2.56 3.67 12.73
CA GLY A 34 3.04 3.51 11.37
C GLY A 34 3.39 4.81 10.65
N PHE A 35 4.01 4.65 9.49
CA PHE A 35 4.44 5.74 8.63
C PHE A 35 3.58 5.78 7.37
N TYR A 36 3.29 6.97 6.87
CA TYR A 36 2.65 7.17 5.58
C TYR A 36 3.71 7.49 4.53
N SER A 37 3.66 6.82 3.39
CA SER A 37 4.57 7.01 2.26
C SER A 37 3.78 7.21 0.98
N LEU A 38 4.05 8.31 0.28
CA LEU A 38 3.37 8.71 -0.94
C LEU A 38 4.34 8.62 -2.12
N VAL A 39 3.90 7.99 -3.21
CA VAL A 39 4.56 8.02 -4.52
C VAL A 39 3.58 8.60 -5.53
N ASP A 40 4.02 9.57 -6.32
CA ASP A 40 3.22 10.23 -7.34
C ASP A 40 3.92 10.21 -8.70
N GLY A 41 3.14 10.43 -9.78
CA GLY A 41 3.65 10.49 -11.15
C GLY A 41 4.01 9.14 -11.79
N GLU A 42 3.74 8.01 -11.12
CA GLU A 42 4.08 6.67 -11.58
C GLU A 42 2.83 5.79 -11.75
N ASP A 43 2.95 4.78 -12.62
CA ASP A 43 1.94 3.72 -12.74
C ASP A 43 1.83 2.93 -11.42
N PHE A 44 0.66 2.32 -11.18
CA PHE A 44 0.37 1.65 -9.91
C PHE A 44 1.37 0.53 -9.58
N GLU A 45 1.80 -0.21 -10.60
CA GLU A 45 2.81 -1.27 -10.48
C GLU A 45 4.19 -0.71 -10.12
N CYS A 46 4.68 0.27 -10.87
CA CYS A 46 5.99 0.89 -10.64
C CYS A 46 6.05 1.58 -9.28
N GLY A 47 5.03 2.35 -8.93
CA GLY A 47 4.94 3.03 -7.64
C GLY A 47 4.86 2.05 -6.46
N SER A 48 4.11 0.96 -6.59
CA SER A 48 4.03 -0.07 -5.55
C SER A 48 5.36 -0.82 -5.39
N ARG A 49 6.06 -1.12 -6.49
CA ARG A 49 7.40 -1.71 -6.46
C ARG A 49 8.40 -0.80 -5.77
N ALA A 50 8.41 0.48 -6.11
CA ALA A 50 9.27 1.47 -5.48
C ALA A 50 8.99 1.57 -3.97
N LEU A 51 7.73 1.56 -3.56
CA LEU A 51 7.34 1.54 -2.13
C LEU A 51 7.82 0.28 -1.41
N MET A 52 7.67 -0.90 -2.01
CA MET A 52 8.12 -2.16 -1.42
C MET A 52 9.65 -2.17 -1.24
N GLN A 53 10.39 -1.65 -2.22
CA GLN A 53 11.85 -1.57 -2.17
C GLN A 53 12.35 -0.50 -1.19
N ALA A 54 11.77 0.70 -1.22
CA ALA A 54 12.15 1.82 -0.36
C ALA A 54 11.82 1.55 1.12
N ALA A 55 10.71 0.85 1.39
CA ALA A 55 10.38 0.40 2.74
C ALA A 55 11.39 -0.63 3.29
N GLY A 56 12.19 -1.27 2.42
CA GLY A 56 13.17 -2.28 2.77
C GLY A 56 14.49 -1.78 3.38
N ILE A 57 14.70 -0.46 3.49
CA ILE A 57 15.97 0.12 3.95
C ILE A 57 15.99 0.24 5.49
N GLY A 58 16.91 -0.49 6.13
CA GLY A 58 17.13 -0.44 7.59
C GLY A 58 16.30 -1.45 8.39
N LYS A 59 15.93 -1.10 9.64
CA LYS A 59 15.20 -1.98 10.58
C LYS A 59 13.70 -2.14 10.27
N LEU A 60 13.20 -1.52 9.19
CA LEU A 60 11.77 -1.46 8.85
C LEU A 60 11.40 -2.27 7.61
N LYS A 61 12.13 -3.35 7.33
CA LYS A 61 11.83 -4.23 6.20
C LYS A 61 10.41 -4.81 6.31
N PRO A 62 9.53 -4.64 5.30
CA PRO A 62 8.25 -5.34 5.24
C PRO A 62 8.44 -6.85 5.33
N ASN A 63 7.51 -7.54 6.00
CA ASN A 63 7.42 -9.00 5.96
C ASN A 63 6.17 -9.46 5.21
N ILE A 64 5.11 -8.65 5.27
CA ILE A 64 3.78 -8.96 4.75
C ILE A 64 3.29 -7.77 3.92
N LEU A 65 2.89 -8.05 2.68
CA LEU A 65 2.14 -7.15 1.82
C LEU A 65 0.65 -7.36 2.09
N LEU A 66 -0.05 -6.33 2.60
CA LEU A 66 -1.51 -6.37 2.73
C LEU A 66 -2.15 -5.56 1.61
N MET A 67 -2.98 -6.22 0.79
CA MET A 67 -3.70 -5.60 -0.32
C MET A 67 -5.20 -5.87 -0.24
N GLY A 68 -5.99 -4.98 -0.83
CA GLY A 68 -7.45 -5.15 -0.92
C GLY A 68 -7.83 -6.00 -2.13
N TYR A 69 -8.87 -6.82 -2.00
CA TYR A 69 -9.42 -7.59 -3.11
C TYR A 69 -10.04 -6.69 -4.17
N LYS A 70 -9.64 -6.89 -5.43
CA LYS A 70 -10.20 -6.18 -6.57
C LYS A 70 -11.53 -6.83 -7.00
N ALA A 71 -12.65 -6.25 -6.57
CA ALA A 71 -13.99 -6.80 -6.85
C ALA A 71 -14.44 -6.63 -8.30
N ASP A 72 -13.97 -5.59 -8.98
CA ASP A 72 -14.29 -5.21 -10.36
C ASP A 72 -13.40 -5.91 -11.41
N TRP A 73 -12.80 -7.06 -11.07
CA TRP A 73 -11.85 -7.77 -11.93
C TRP A 73 -12.43 -8.21 -13.29
N GLN A 74 -13.76 -8.37 -13.39
CA GLN A 74 -14.44 -8.75 -14.64
C GLN A 74 -14.73 -7.56 -15.57
N THR A 75 -14.86 -6.35 -15.03
CA THR A 75 -15.29 -5.16 -15.77
C THR A 75 -14.18 -4.13 -15.94
N CYS A 76 -13.07 -4.26 -15.22
CA CYS A 76 -11.93 -3.37 -15.33
C CYS A 76 -11.11 -3.61 -16.60
N GLU A 77 -10.31 -2.60 -16.98
CA GLU A 77 -9.34 -2.73 -18.06
C GLU A 77 -8.31 -3.83 -17.76
N HIS A 78 -7.96 -4.63 -18.77
CA HIS A 78 -6.97 -5.71 -18.63
C HIS A 78 -5.62 -5.23 -18.10
N LYS A 79 -5.22 -3.98 -18.43
CA LYS A 79 -3.99 -3.37 -17.93
C LYS A 79 -3.99 -3.27 -16.39
N ASP A 80 -5.10 -2.83 -15.80
CA ASP A 80 -5.23 -2.67 -14.35
C ASP A 80 -5.24 -4.03 -13.62
N LEU A 81 -5.85 -5.04 -14.24
CA LEU A 81 -5.83 -6.40 -13.71
C LEU A 81 -4.41 -6.98 -13.72
N ASN A 82 -3.68 -6.83 -14.83
CA ASN A 82 -2.30 -7.27 -14.95
C ASN A 82 -1.39 -6.58 -13.94
N GLN A 83 -1.55 -5.26 -13.73
CA GLN A 83 -0.79 -4.52 -12.72
C GLN A 83 -1.04 -5.08 -11.30
N TYR A 84 -2.27 -5.46 -10.96
CA TYR A 84 -2.60 -6.06 -9.67
C TYR A 84 -1.88 -7.40 -9.46
N PHE A 85 -1.88 -8.28 -10.47
CA PHE A 85 -1.14 -9.56 -10.42
C PHE A 85 0.37 -9.37 -10.37
N ASN A 86 0.92 -8.45 -11.16
CA ASN A 86 2.35 -8.15 -11.19
C ASN A 86 2.86 -7.69 -9.82
N ILE A 87 2.07 -6.90 -9.08
CA ILE A 87 2.41 -6.49 -7.71
C ILE A 87 2.47 -7.70 -6.77
N MET A 88 1.52 -8.64 -6.87
CA MET A 88 1.53 -9.86 -6.05
C MET A 88 2.75 -10.73 -6.35
N HIS A 89 3.03 -10.98 -7.63
CA HIS A 89 4.23 -11.72 -8.05
C HIS A 89 5.49 -11.03 -7.52
N LYS A 90 5.58 -9.70 -7.68
CA LYS A 90 6.75 -8.96 -7.22
C LYS A 90 6.93 -9.01 -5.70
N ALA A 91 5.84 -9.00 -4.93
CA ALA A 91 5.91 -9.14 -3.48
C ALA A 91 6.44 -10.52 -3.07
N LEU A 92 5.96 -11.58 -3.73
CA LEU A 92 6.45 -12.95 -3.51
C LEU A 92 7.93 -13.11 -3.91
N ASP A 93 8.35 -12.52 -5.04
CA ASP A 93 9.75 -12.48 -5.49
C ASP A 93 10.67 -11.77 -4.46
N MET A 94 10.12 -10.80 -3.72
CA MET A 94 10.82 -10.08 -2.66
C MET A 94 10.80 -10.83 -1.32
N TYR A 95 10.34 -12.09 -1.30
CA TYR A 95 10.16 -12.93 -0.11
C TYR A 95 9.18 -12.33 0.92
N LEU A 96 8.21 -11.54 0.46
CA LEU A 96 7.11 -11.04 1.30
C LEU A 96 5.95 -12.03 1.27
N SER A 97 5.27 -12.19 2.41
CA SER A 97 3.97 -12.87 2.41
C SER A 97 2.89 -11.94 1.87
N VAL A 98 1.97 -12.43 1.06
CA VAL A 98 0.85 -11.63 0.55
C VAL A 98 -0.42 -11.98 1.32
N ALA A 99 -1.10 -10.97 1.84
CA ALA A 99 -2.41 -11.08 2.47
C ALA A 99 -3.42 -10.24 1.67
N ILE A 100 -4.51 -10.88 1.24
CA ILE A 100 -5.59 -10.22 0.52
C ILE A 100 -6.77 -10.07 1.46
N TYR A 101 -7.24 -8.83 1.62
CA TYR A 101 -8.41 -8.53 2.43
C TYR A 101 -9.65 -8.39 1.56
N VAL A 102 -10.60 -9.30 1.74
CA VAL A 102 -11.92 -9.27 1.07
C VAL A 102 -12.93 -8.72 2.07
N TYR A 103 -13.58 -7.60 1.74
CA TYR A 103 -14.66 -7.06 2.54
C TYR A 103 -16.00 -7.24 1.79
N GLN A 104 -17.00 -7.79 2.47
CA GLN A 104 -18.26 -8.23 1.85
C GLN A 104 -19.26 -7.08 1.61
N LYS A 105 -18.97 -5.86 2.08
CA LYS A 105 -19.70 -4.66 1.70
C LYS A 105 -18.83 -3.82 0.76
N ALA A 106 -19.36 -3.59 -0.44
CA ALA A 106 -18.85 -2.63 -1.41
C ALA A 106 -18.70 -1.25 -0.75
N TRP A 107 -17.54 -0.99 -0.17
CA TRP A 107 -17.06 0.34 0.14
C TRP A 107 -15.91 0.60 -0.81
N THR A 108 -16.24 1.26 -1.92
CA THR A 108 -15.29 2.04 -2.70
C THR A 108 -14.78 3.17 -1.80
N VAL A 109 -13.86 2.86 -0.89
CA VAL A 109 -13.17 3.85 -0.07
C VAL A 109 -11.71 3.87 -0.46
N LEU A 110 -11.41 4.86 -1.29
CA LEU A 110 -10.13 5.50 -1.43
C LEU A 110 -9.18 5.25 -0.25
N LYS A 111 -8.03 4.62 -0.58
CA LYS A 111 -6.71 4.97 -0.04
C LYS A 111 -6.51 4.80 1.47
N PHE A 112 -6.39 3.56 1.95
CA PHE A 112 -5.52 3.27 3.10
C PHE A 112 -4.98 1.84 2.99
N TRP A 113 -3.75 1.71 2.47
CA TRP A 113 -2.98 0.47 2.55
C TRP A 113 -2.33 0.40 3.91
N ALA A 114 -2.46 -0.72 4.63
CA ALA A 114 -1.93 -0.90 5.98
C ALA A 114 -1.01 -2.14 6.00
N MET A 115 0.30 -1.94 5.77
CA MET A 115 1.28 -3.03 5.78
C MET A 115 1.59 -3.43 7.24
N LYS A 116 0.84 -4.39 7.78
CA LYS A 116 1.01 -4.88 9.15
C LYS A 116 2.32 -5.69 9.26
N VAL A 117 3.31 -5.12 9.94
CA VAL A 117 4.45 -5.89 10.47
C VAL A 117 3.91 -6.63 11.69
N VAL A 118 3.63 -7.92 11.55
CA VAL A 118 3.42 -8.81 12.70
C VAL A 118 4.80 -9.02 13.31
N HIS A 119 5.05 -8.40 14.46
CA HIS A 119 6.11 -8.85 15.34
C HIS A 119 5.77 -10.28 15.74
N LYS A 120 6.61 -11.23 15.33
CA LYS A 120 6.70 -12.51 16.03
C LYS A 120 7.29 -12.19 17.40
N GLU A 121 6.45 -12.14 18.42
CA GLU A 121 6.91 -12.49 19.75
C GLU A 121 6.77 -14.01 19.85
N ALA A 122 7.93 -14.66 19.85
CA ALA A 122 8.08 -16.03 20.27
C ALA A 122 8.23 -16.02 21.79
N PHE A 123 7.57 -16.99 22.43
CA PHE A 123 7.46 -17.29 23.86
C PHE A 123 6.42 -16.47 24.64
#